data_AF-A0A497LL51-F1
#
_entry.id   AF-A0A497LL51-F1
#
_cell.length_a   1.000
_cell.length_b   1.000
_cell.length_c   1.000
_cell.angle_alpha   90.00
_cell.angle_beta   90.00
_cell.angle_gamma   90.00
#
_symmetry.space_group_name_H-M   'P 1'
#
loop_
_entity.id
_entity.type
_entity.pdbx_description
1 polymer ?
#
loop_
_entity_poly.entity_id
_entity_poly.type
_entity_poly.pdbx_seq_one_letter_code
_entity_poly.pdbx_strand_id
1 'polypeptide(L)'
;MSPQPLDYSKLTAASVLSALFVGALLYATLILPHRLHRLLLGWIPDYGLNWVEAEAAIEALRPFGYLCFILFLLLIILGFLLRWFRLSALGSIGLYLPTFSYFASTMFFLAGLCALRVVWLPLMELIPAPWINRPQLFGELLDVADAVYLPYIPLRVLLSLLSSSPIQVDRFIFNLLISLGSATLFLGSQTWLYGRLIGRDLIDFWMYRYSRHPQYLGLLIWSYGLLIYDRFIFTPVRGGYYPAPSLPWLIMALTITASALMEEAEMREKLGGRYVEYQASTPFMLPLSRQVSNWIGFPSRILIKKEWPETGRETLLILTFYTALIIGVSALIHPPH
;
A
#
# COMPACT_ATOMS: atom_id res chain seq x y z
N MET A 1 -1.68 -28.79 23.61
CA MET A 1 -0.80 -29.61 22.73
C MET A 1 0.60 -29.59 23.31
N SER A 2 1.26 -30.74 23.44
CA SER A 2 2.65 -30.81 23.89
C SER A 2 3.56 -30.06 22.89
N PRO A 3 4.53 -29.27 23.36
CA PRO A 3 5.46 -28.60 22.47
C PRO A 3 6.28 -29.66 21.76
N GLN A 4 6.12 -29.78 20.43
CA GLN A 4 7.08 -30.52 19.63
C GLN A 4 8.45 -29.85 19.81
N PRO A 5 9.54 -30.64 19.95
CA PRO A 5 10.87 -30.07 20.06
C PRO A 5 11.16 -29.22 18.81
N LEU A 6 11.80 -28.07 19.04
CA LEU A 6 12.19 -27.13 18.00
C LEU A 6 13.14 -27.82 17.00
N ASP A 7 12.76 -27.83 15.72
CA ASP A 7 13.64 -28.22 14.64
C ASP A 7 14.51 -27.01 14.26
N TYR A 8 15.69 -26.93 14.86
CA TYR A 8 16.62 -25.81 14.66
C TYR A 8 17.05 -25.63 13.21
N SER A 9 17.15 -26.71 12.43
CA SER A 9 17.53 -26.62 11.01
C SER A 9 16.45 -25.90 10.21
N LYS A 10 15.19 -26.30 10.39
CA LYS A 10 14.05 -25.66 9.73
C LYS A 10 13.84 -24.23 10.22
N LEU A 11 14.07 -23.96 11.50
CA LEU A 11 13.98 -22.60 12.04
C LEU A 11 15.06 -21.70 11.45
N THR A 12 16.29 -22.17 11.31
CA THR A 12 17.37 -21.40 10.67
C THR A 12 17.03 -21.12 9.21
N ALA A 13 16.56 -22.12 8.46
CA ALA A 13 16.13 -21.93 7.07
C ALA A 13 14.99 -20.89 6.95
N ALA A 14 13.95 -21.00 7.79
CA ALA A 14 12.86 -20.02 7.82
C ALA A 14 13.34 -18.61 8.18
N SER A 15 14.28 -18.49 9.13
CA SER A 15 14.87 -17.21 9.53
C SER A 15 15.64 -16.56 8.39
N VAL A 16 16.49 -17.33 7.70
CA VAL A 16 17.30 -16.83 6.59
C VAL A 16 16.41 -16.40 5.42
N LEU A 17 15.43 -17.22 5.05
CA LEU A 17 14.50 -16.88 3.96
C LEU A 17 13.67 -15.64 4.28
N SER A 18 13.18 -15.50 5.53
CA SER A 18 12.47 -14.29 5.95
C SER A 18 13.35 -13.05 5.97
N ALA A 19 14.60 -13.17 6.41
CA ALA A 19 15.56 -12.07 6.38
C ALA A 19 15.87 -11.64 4.95
N LEU A 20 16.08 -12.61 4.04
CA LEU A 20 16.28 -12.36 2.62
C LEU A 20 15.06 -11.68 2.00
N PHE A 21 13.85 -12.15 2.31
CA PHE A 21 12.61 -11.57 1.79
C PHE A 21 12.43 -10.11 2.24
N VAL A 22 12.53 -9.84 3.55
CA VAL A 22 12.37 -8.48 4.08
C VAL A 22 13.52 -7.58 3.62
N GLY A 23 14.75 -8.08 3.62
CA GLY A 23 15.92 -7.35 3.13
C GLY A 23 15.79 -6.99 1.64
N ALA A 24 15.33 -7.93 0.81
CA ALA A 24 15.06 -7.69 -0.60
C ALA A 24 13.94 -6.66 -0.81
N LEU A 25 12.86 -6.74 -0.04
CA LEU A 25 11.77 -5.77 -0.09
C LEU A 25 12.26 -4.36 0.26
N LEU A 26 13.01 -4.21 1.37
CA LEU A 26 13.57 -2.92 1.78
C LEU A 26 14.58 -2.38 0.75
N TYR A 27 15.43 -3.25 0.19
CA TYR A 27 16.34 -2.87 -0.88
C TYR A 27 15.58 -2.40 -2.12
N ALA A 28 14.58 -3.17 -2.57
CA ALA A 28 13.78 -2.87 -3.76
C ALA A 28 12.98 -1.58 -3.65
N THR A 29 12.67 -1.12 -2.43
CA THR A 29 11.79 0.02 -2.18
C THR A 29 12.55 1.27 -1.76
N LEU A 30 13.66 1.15 -1.03
CA LEU A 30 14.41 2.31 -0.53
C LEU A 30 15.70 2.57 -1.32
N ILE A 31 16.41 1.52 -1.74
CA ILE A 31 17.76 1.65 -2.31
C ILE A 31 17.73 1.55 -3.83
N LEU A 32 17.05 0.54 -4.36
CA LEU A 32 16.96 0.27 -5.79
C LEU A 32 16.38 1.46 -6.56
N PRO A 33 15.28 2.12 -6.13
CA PRO A 33 14.73 3.26 -6.86
C PRO A 33 15.73 4.41 -6.96
N HIS A 34 16.47 4.69 -5.89
CA HIS A 34 17.49 5.75 -5.89
C HIS A 34 18.67 5.43 -6.82
N ARG A 35 19.11 4.16 -6.86
CA ARG A 35 20.17 3.71 -7.78
C ARG A 35 19.72 3.76 -9.23
N LEU A 36 18.53 3.25 -9.53
CA LEU A 36 17.94 3.31 -10.86
C LEU A 36 17.73 4.76 -11.30
N HIS A 37 17.24 5.61 -10.40
CA HIS A 37 17.06 7.02 -10.66
C HIS A 37 18.38 7.70 -11.08
N ARG A 38 19.46 7.51 -10.31
CA ARG A 38 20.79 8.06 -10.67
C ARG A 38 21.32 7.54 -12.00
N LEU A 39 21.09 6.27 -12.31
CA LEU A 39 21.48 5.68 -13.59
C LEU A 39 20.68 6.29 -14.75
N LEU A 40 19.37 6.49 -14.55
CA LEU A 40 18.46 7.05 -15.54
C LEU A 40 18.67 8.55 -15.75
N LEU A 41 19.18 9.30 -14.78
CA LEU A 41 19.55 10.72 -14.97
C LEU A 41 20.60 10.92 -16.08
N GLY A 42 21.40 9.90 -16.40
CA GLY A 42 22.33 9.95 -17.54
C GLY A 42 21.63 9.93 -18.91
N TRP A 43 20.35 9.53 -18.96
CA TRP A 43 19.56 9.34 -20.18
C TRP A 43 18.38 10.31 -20.24
N ILE A 44 17.80 10.64 -19.09
CA ILE A 44 16.63 11.51 -18.94
C ILE A 44 17.04 12.64 -17.98
N PRO A 45 17.44 13.80 -18.52
CA PRO A 45 17.99 14.88 -17.72
C PRO A 45 16.94 15.46 -16.76
N ASP A 46 17.42 15.96 -15.61
CA ASP A 46 16.61 16.81 -14.74
C ASP A 46 16.68 18.25 -15.28
N TYR A 47 15.59 18.73 -15.87
CA TYR A 47 15.50 20.09 -16.40
C TYR A 47 15.46 21.17 -15.32
N GLY A 48 15.34 20.81 -14.03
CA GLY A 48 15.41 21.75 -12.91
C GLY A 48 14.37 22.86 -13.02
N LEU A 49 14.84 24.11 -13.19
CA LEU A 49 13.99 25.31 -13.37
C LEU A 49 13.86 25.75 -14.84
N ASN A 50 14.42 25.02 -15.80
CA ASN A 50 14.32 25.32 -17.23
C ASN A 50 12.95 24.91 -17.77
N TRP A 51 11.92 25.66 -17.39
CA TRP A 51 10.51 25.32 -17.65
C TRP A 51 10.17 25.14 -19.14
N VAL A 52 10.78 25.94 -20.02
CA VAL A 52 10.51 25.87 -21.46
C VAL A 52 10.97 24.52 -22.05
N GLU A 53 12.14 24.04 -21.63
CA GLU A 53 12.68 22.74 -22.07
C GLU A 53 11.89 21.58 -21.46
N ALA A 54 11.51 21.71 -20.19
CA ALA A 54 10.69 20.76 -19.46
C ALA A 54 9.30 20.59 -20.12
N GLU A 55 8.65 21.68 -20.50
CA GLU A 55 7.35 21.69 -21.17
C GLU A 55 7.44 21.04 -22.55
N ALA A 56 8.43 21.42 -23.37
CA ALA A 56 8.66 20.81 -24.67
C ALA A 56 8.90 19.28 -24.57
N ALA A 57 9.61 18.84 -23.54
CA ALA A 57 9.81 17.42 -23.28
C ALA A 57 8.50 16.70 -22.89
N ILE A 58 7.66 17.31 -22.07
CA ILE A 58 6.34 16.76 -21.69
C ILE A 58 5.45 16.67 -22.93
N GLU A 59 5.37 17.72 -23.75
CA GLU A 59 4.57 17.72 -24.97
C GLU A 59 5.01 16.62 -25.95
N ALA A 60 6.33 16.41 -26.10
CA ALA A 60 6.86 15.34 -26.92
C ALA A 60 6.53 13.93 -26.39
N LEU A 61 6.48 13.76 -25.06
CA LEU A 61 6.19 12.47 -24.41
C LEU A 61 4.70 12.19 -24.26
N ARG A 62 3.83 13.21 -24.33
CA ARG A 62 2.39 13.11 -24.14
C ARG A 62 1.74 12.02 -25.02
N PRO A 63 1.97 11.93 -26.35
CA PRO A 63 1.36 10.89 -27.17
C PRO A 63 1.71 9.47 -26.71
N PHE A 64 2.94 9.26 -26.24
CA PHE A 64 3.40 7.97 -25.72
C PHE A 64 2.73 7.64 -24.40
N GLY A 65 2.58 8.62 -23.50
CA GLY A 65 1.85 8.44 -22.24
C GLY A 65 0.41 7.97 -22.45
N TYR A 66 -0.31 8.62 -23.37
CA TYR A 66 -1.67 8.24 -23.75
C TYR A 66 -1.72 6.85 -24.36
N LEU A 67 -0.83 6.54 -25.29
CA LEU A 67 -0.77 5.22 -25.92
C LEU A 67 -0.50 4.11 -24.90
N CYS A 68 0.50 4.28 -24.04
CA CYS A 68 0.84 3.30 -23.01
C CYS A 68 -0.33 3.08 -22.03
N PHE A 69 -0.95 4.16 -21.57
CA PHE A 69 -2.08 4.08 -20.64
C PHE A 69 -3.26 3.31 -21.24
N ILE A 70 -3.67 3.65 -22.47
CA ILE A 70 -4.76 2.98 -23.19
C ILE A 70 -4.41 1.51 -23.40
N LEU A 71 -3.18 1.21 -23.82
CA LEU A 71 -2.73 -0.15 -24.04
C LEU A 71 -2.80 -0.99 -22.75
N PHE A 72 -2.36 -0.45 -21.61
CA PHE A 72 -2.46 -1.16 -20.34
C PHE A 72 -3.90 -1.35 -19.88
N LEU A 73 -4.78 -0.36 -20.06
CA LEU A 73 -6.21 -0.52 -19.79
C LEU A 73 -6.85 -1.60 -20.68
N LEU A 74 -6.53 -1.61 -21.97
CA LEU A 74 -7.01 -2.64 -22.90
C LEU A 74 -6.51 -4.03 -22.49
N LEU A 75 -5.24 -4.17 -22.06
CA LEU A 75 -4.72 -5.43 -21.55
C LEU A 75 -5.48 -5.92 -20.31
N ILE A 76 -5.84 -5.01 -19.41
CA ILE A 76 -6.67 -5.33 -18.23
C ILE A 76 -8.04 -5.81 -18.68
N ILE A 77 -8.75 -5.03 -19.50
CA ILE A 77 -10.12 -5.32 -19.95
C ILE A 77 -10.15 -6.64 -20.74
N LEU A 78 -9.26 -6.79 -21.73
CA LEU A 78 -9.15 -8.01 -22.54
C LEU A 78 -8.75 -9.21 -21.68
N GLY A 79 -7.83 -9.04 -20.73
CA GLY A 79 -7.44 -10.08 -19.80
C GLY A 79 -8.61 -10.58 -18.95
N PHE A 80 -9.48 -9.68 -18.49
CA PHE A 80 -10.72 -10.05 -17.80
C PHE A 80 -11.74 -10.73 -18.73
N LEU A 81 -12.00 -10.16 -19.91
CA LEU A 81 -12.97 -10.70 -20.88
C LEU A 81 -12.58 -12.10 -21.38
N LEU A 82 -11.29 -12.32 -21.66
CA LEU A 82 -10.75 -13.60 -22.13
C LEU A 82 -10.42 -14.57 -20.99
N ARG A 83 -10.60 -14.15 -19.72
CA ARG A 83 -10.16 -14.89 -18.51
C ARG A 83 -8.67 -15.23 -18.52
N TRP A 84 -7.85 -14.42 -19.20
CA TRP A 84 -6.41 -14.59 -19.29
C TRP A 84 -5.74 -13.74 -18.22
N PHE A 85 -5.63 -14.32 -17.02
CA PHE A 85 -5.05 -13.65 -15.86
C PHE A 85 -3.68 -13.00 -16.13
N ARG A 86 -2.84 -13.63 -16.96
CA ARG A 86 -1.51 -13.09 -17.31
C ARG A 86 -1.56 -11.75 -18.04
N LEU A 87 -2.53 -11.56 -18.95
CA LEU A 87 -2.69 -10.28 -19.67
C LEU A 87 -3.20 -9.18 -18.74
N SER A 88 -4.18 -9.51 -17.89
CA SER A 88 -4.71 -8.56 -16.92
C SER A 88 -3.62 -8.15 -15.92
N ALA A 89 -2.85 -9.12 -15.41
CA ALA A 89 -1.72 -8.88 -14.52
C ALA A 89 -0.65 -7.99 -15.18
N LEU A 90 -0.30 -8.23 -16.44
CA LEU A 90 0.68 -7.40 -17.16
C LEU A 90 0.20 -5.95 -17.29
N GLY A 91 -1.07 -5.75 -17.67
CA GLY A 91 -1.67 -4.42 -17.74
C GLY A 91 -1.70 -3.72 -16.37
N SER A 92 -2.06 -4.43 -15.29
CA SER A 92 -2.01 -3.90 -13.94
C SER A 92 -0.60 -3.53 -13.50
N ILE A 93 0.40 -4.39 -13.75
CA ILE A 93 1.80 -4.08 -13.46
C ILE A 93 2.23 -2.80 -14.20
N GLY A 94 1.88 -2.66 -15.48
CA GLY A 94 2.17 -1.45 -16.26
C GLY A 94 1.56 -0.18 -15.65
N LEU A 95 0.31 -0.24 -15.17
CA LEU A 95 -0.34 0.89 -14.51
C LEU A 95 0.16 1.17 -13.09
N TYR A 96 0.68 0.17 -12.37
CA TYR A 96 1.23 0.36 -11.01
C TYR A 96 2.72 0.70 -11.02
N LEU A 97 3.45 0.41 -12.10
CA LEU A 97 4.89 0.70 -12.21
C LEU A 97 5.25 2.17 -11.87
N PRO A 98 4.46 3.18 -12.25
CA PRO A 98 4.75 4.56 -11.88
C PRO A 98 4.72 4.81 -10.37
N THR A 99 4.09 3.97 -9.53
CA THR A 99 4.17 4.13 -8.06
C THR A 99 5.61 4.12 -7.54
N PHE A 100 6.52 3.39 -8.19
CA PHE A 100 7.94 3.33 -7.80
C PHE A 100 8.68 4.66 -7.97
N SER A 101 8.19 5.55 -8.83
CA SER A 101 8.78 6.87 -9.01
C SER A 101 8.62 7.79 -7.80
N TYR A 102 7.67 7.53 -6.88
CA TYR A 102 7.58 8.27 -5.61
C TYR A 102 8.82 8.12 -4.72
N PHE A 103 9.63 7.09 -4.96
CA PHE A 103 10.89 6.88 -4.25
C PHE A 103 12.08 7.59 -4.92
N ALA A 104 11.87 8.34 -5.99
CA ALA A 104 12.90 9.13 -6.66
C ALA A 104 12.71 10.64 -6.40
N SER A 105 13.61 11.21 -5.60
CA SER A 105 13.55 12.63 -5.20
C SER A 105 14.20 13.55 -6.25
N THR A 106 13.42 14.17 -7.14
CA THR A 106 13.94 15.14 -8.15
C THR A 106 13.09 16.38 -8.35
N MET A 107 13.70 17.39 -9.01
CA MET A 107 13.05 18.67 -9.31
C MET A 107 12.05 18.53 -10.46
N PHE A 108 12.43 17.83 -11.54
CA PHE A 108 11.58 17.63 -12.70
C PHE A 108 10.75 16.34 -12.61
N PHE A 109 9.44 16.46 -12.89
CA PHE A 109 8.44 15.40 -12.73
C PHE A 109 8.67 14.14 -13.58
N LEU A 110 9.47 14.21 -14.66
CA LEU A 110 9.84 13.04 -15.47
C LEU A 110 11.34 12.68 -15.39
N ALA A 111 12.11 13.30 -14.49
CA ALA A 111 13.56 13.04 -14.40
C ALA A 111 13.87 11.63 -13.91
N GLY A 112 14.81 10.97 -14.58
CA GLY A 112 15.27 9.62 -14.23
C GLY A 112 14.11 8.61 -14.06
N LEU A 113 13.98 8.01 -12.88
CA LEU A 113 12.91 7.06 -12.55
C LEU A 113 11.49 7.67 -12.62
N CYS A 114 11.36 9.00 -12.53
CA CYS A 114 10.07 9.67 -12.64
C CYS A 114 9.51 9.64 -14.07
N ALA A 115 10.32 9.30 -15.08
CA ALA A 115 9.85 9.05 -16.45
C ALA A 115 8.78 7.95 -16.53
N LEU A 116 8.74 7.02 -15.57
CA LEU A 116 7.67 6.02 -15.48
C LEU A 116 6.29 6.66 -15.39
N ARG A 117 6.18 7.88 -14.84
CA ARG A 117 4.93 8.64 -14.72
C ARG A 117 4.36 9.10 -16.04
N VAL A 118 5.09 8.98 -17.15
CA VAL A 118 4.55 9.16 -18.50
C VAL A 118 3.28 8.33 -18.70
N VAL A 119 3.23 7.12 -18.13
CA VAL A 119 2.04 6.23 -18.19
C VAL A 119 0.83 6.85 -17.51
N TRP A 120 1.01 7.70 -16.51
CA TRP A 120 -0.07 8.39 -15.81
C TRP A 120 -0.37 9.78 -16.36
N LEU A 121 0.29 10.24 -17.42
CA LEU A 121 -0.04 11.54 -18.04
C LEU A 121 -1.52 11.68 -18.37
N PRO A 122 -2.21 10.68 -18.95
CA PRO A 122 -3.65 10.80 -19.19
C PRO A 122 -4.43 11.00 -17.90
N LEU A 123 -4.06 10.30 -16.84
CA LEU A 123 -4.65 10.46 -15.51
C LEU A 123 -4.27 11.76 -14.82
N MET A 124 -3.26 12.47 -15.30
CA MET A 124 -2.86 13.78 -14.78
C MET A 124 -3.43 14.93 -15.62
N GLU A 125 -3.86 14.65 -16.85
CA GLU A 125 -4.38 15.62 -17.81
C GLU A 125 -5.93 15.53 -18.02
N LEU A 126 -6.58 14.38 -17.72
CA LEU A 126 -8.04 14.15 -17.76
C LEU A 126 -8.94 15.09 -16.91
N ILE A 127 -8.36 15.87 -16.00
CA ILE A 127 -9.00 16.87 -15.14
C ILE A 127 -8.04 18.07 -15.19
N PRO A 128 -8.53 19.27 -15.55
CA PRO A 128 -7.67 20.41 -15.81
C PRO A 128 -6.97 20.85 -14.52
N ALA A 129 -5.67 20.58 -14.43
CA ALA A 129 -4.76 21.30 -13.54
C ALA A 129 -4.06 22.39 -14.38
N PRO A 130 -4.35 23.67 -14.16
CA PRO A 130 -3.61 24.73 -14.78
C PRO A 130 -2.40 25.01 -13.90
N TRP A 131 -1.18 24.82 -14.40
CA TRP A 131 0.04 25.28 -13.72
C TRP A 131 0.04 26.82 -13.50
N ILE A 132 -0.96 27.53 -14.03
CA ILE A 132 -1.03 28.99 -14.02
C ILE A 132 -2.23 29.62 -13.29
N ASN A 133 -3.48 29.16 -13.29
CA ASN A 133 -4.57 29.79 -12.49
C ASN A 133 -5.89 28.98 -12.51
N ARG A 134 -6.50 28.77 -11.32
CA ARG A 134 -7.80 28.12 -10.98
C ARG A 134 -7.73 26.65 -10.52
N PRO A 135 -8.47 26.27 -9.46
CA PRO A 135 -8.19 25.06 -8.68
C PRO A 135 -9.12 23.90 -9.14
N GLN A 136 -9.05 22.62 -8.74
CA GLN A 136 -8.47 21.98 -7.57
C GLN A 136 -8.39 20.44 -7.75
N LEU A 137 -8.81 19.86 -8.90
CA LEU A 137 -9.36 18.49 -8.94
C LEU A 137 -8.43 17.29 -9.27
N PHE A 138 -7.13 17.45 -9.53
CA PHE A 138 -6.22 16.29 -9.71
C PHE A 138 -5.11 16.14 -8.68
N GLY A 139 -4.85 17.17 -7.87
CA GLY A 139 -4.48 16.90 -6.48
C GLY A 139 -5.52 15.93 -5.91
N GLU A 140 -6.80 16.25 -6.12
CA GLU A 140 -7.94 15.48 -5.64
C GLU A 140 -7.91 13.99 -6.00
N LEU A 141 -7.78 13.50 -7.25
CA LEU A 141 -7.96 12.04 -7.45
C LEU A 141 -6.92 11.16 -6.72
N LEU A 142 -5.65 11.57 -6.67
CA LEU A 142 -4.62 10.80 -5.96
C LEU A 142 -4.72 10.97 -4.44
N ASP A 143 -5.20 12.13 -3.98
CA ASP A 143 -5.39 12.46 -2.57
C ASP A 143 -6.86 12.28 -2.07
N VAL A 144 -7.76 11.76 -2.91
CA VAL A 144 -9.21 11.62 -2.67
C VAL A 144 -9.52 10.67 -1.51
N ALA A 145 -8.51 9.93 -1.06
CA ALA A 145 -8.58 9.09 0.12
C ALA A 145 -7.82 9.68 1.32
N ASP A 146 -7.62 11.00 1.42
CA ASP A 146 -6.85 11.65 2.50
C ASP A 146 -7.36 11.34 3.92
N ALA A 147 -8.59 10.87 4.08
CA ALA A 147 -9.08 10.32 5.34
C ALA A 147 -8.23 9.13 5.85
N VAL A 148 -7.40 8.47 5.02
CA VAL A 148 -6.43 7.46 5.47
C VAL A 148 -5.37 8.04 6.43
N TYR A 149 -5.16 9.35 6.44
CA TYR A 149 -4.26 10.03 7.39
C TYR A 149 -4.92 10.29 8.75
N LEU A 150 -6.24 10.11 8.89
CA LEU A 150 -6.95 10.37 10.16
C LEU A 150 -6.37 9.63 11.37
N PRO A 151 -5.97 8.35 11.29
CA PRO A 151 -5.34 7.67 12.43
C PRO A 151 -4.01 8.31 12.86
N TYR A 152 -3.29 8.93 11.92
CA TYR A 152 -2.00 9.55 12.17
C TYR A 152 -2.12 10.93 12.82
N ILE A 153 -3.12 11.73 12.44
CA ILE A 153 -3.24 13.14 12.86
C ILE A 153 -3.30 13.29 14.40
N PRO A 154 -4.16 12.58 15.16
CA PRO A 154 -4.19 12.69 16.61
C PRO A 154 -2.87 12.28 17.28
N LEU A 155 -2.21 11.25 16.76
CA LEU A 155 -0.92 10.79 17.27
C LEU A 155 0.16 11.86 17.06
N ARG A 156 0.19 12.47 15.87
CA ARG A 156 1.09 13.58 15.54
C ARG A 156 0.87 14.76 16.47
N VAL A 157 -0.39 15.17 16.67
CA VAL A 157 -0.74 16.28 17.58
C VAL A 157 -0.26 15.98 19.00
N LEU A 158 -0.59 14.80 19.53
CA LEU A 158 -0.19 14.40 20.88
C LEU A 158 1.33 14.42 21.07
N LEU A 159 2.09 13.86 20.12
CA LEU A 159 3.55 13.81 20.21
C LEU A 159 4.20 15.18 19.94
N SER A 160 3.57 16.04 19.16
CA SER A 160 4.02 17.43 18.97
C SER A 160 3.93 18.27 20.24
N LEU A 161 3.12 17.87 21.23
CA LEU A 161 3.14 18.50 22.56
C LEU A 161 4.45 18.24 23.32
N LEU A 162 5.17 17.18 22.97
CA LEU A 162 6.42 16.76 23.62
C LEU A 162 7.68 17.20 22.85
N SER A 163 7.53 17.77 21.65
CA SER A 163 8.65 18.14 20.77
C SER A 163 8.43 19.50 20.13
N SER A 164 9.48 20.33 20.12
CA SER A 164 9.43 21.67 19.52
C SER A 164 9.39 21.66 17.98
N SER A 165 9.58 20.50 17.33
CA SER A 165 9.66 20.40 15.87
C SER A 165 8.72 19.30 15.33
N PRO A 166 7.66 19.67 14.59
CA PRO A 166 6.74 18.71 13.98
C PRO A 166 7.46 17.71 13.06
N ILE A 167 8.45 18.17 12.29
CA ILE A 167 9.23 17.32 11.37
C ILE A 167 10.00 16.23 12.12
N GLN A 168 10.50 16.51 13.32
CA GLN A 168 11.19 15.50 14.13
C GLN A 168 10.21 14.43 14.63
N VAL A 169 8.99 14.82 15.01
CA VAL A 169 7.90 13.88 15.35
C VAL A 169 7.56 13.00 14.16
N ASP A 170 7.38 13.62 12.98
CA ASP A 170 7.06 12.89 11.75
C ASP A 170 8.15 11.86 11.42
N ARG A 171 9.43 12.25 11.48
CA ARG A 171 10.58 11.35 11.27
C ARG A 171 10.65 10.23 12.30
N PHE A 172 10.36 10.52 13.57
CA PHE A 172 10.33 9.51 14.61
C PHE A 172 9.25 8.46 14.35
N ILE A 173 8.01 8.90 14.07
CA ILE A 173 6.89 7.98 13.78
C ILE A 173 7.17 7.19 12.50
N PHE A 174 7.70 7.82 11.46
CA PHE A 174 8.13 7.13 10.24
C PHE A 174 9.11 5.99 10.54
N ASN A 175 10.21 6.28 11.24
CA ASN A 175 11.21 5.27 11.59
C ASN A 175 10.61 4.14 12.45
N LEU A 176 9.70 4.49 13.36
CA LEU A 176 8.98 3.53 14.19
C LEU A 176 8.10 2.60 13.33
N LEU A 177 7.29 3.15 12.42
CA LEU A 177 6.42 2.39 11.52
C LEU A 177 7.23 1.47 10.59
N ILE A 178 8.31 1.98 9.98
CA ILE A 178 9.18 1.17 9.12
C ILE A 178 9.81 0.02 9.92
N SER A 179 10.30 0.29 11.13
CA SER A 179 10.93 -0.73 11.98
C SER A 179 9.93 -1.78 12.46
N LEU A 180 8.78 -1.35 13.00
CA LEU A 180 7.73 -2.24 13.49
C LEU A 180 7.11 -3.07 12.36
N GLY A 181 6.83 -2.44 11.22
CA GLY A 181 6.29 -3.12 10.05
C GLY A 181 7.26 -4.18 9.51
N SER A 182 8.55 -3.83 9.39
CA SER A 182 9.60 -4.77 8.95
C SER A 182 9.78 -5.93 9.93
N ALA A 183 9.82 -5.65 11.24
CA ALA A 183 9.94 -6.68 12.27
C ALA A 183 8.72 -7.61 12.29
N THR A 184 7.51 -7.06 12.19
CA THR A 184 6.26 -7.81 12.13
C THR A 184 6.20 -8.69 10.88
N LEU A 185 6.61 -8.16 9.72
CA LEU A 185 6.70 -8.91 8.47
C LEU A 185 7.72 -10.04 8.57
N PHE A 186 8.90 -9.78 9.15
CA PHE A 186 9.95 -10.77 9.37
C PHE A 186 9.45 -11.92 10.26
N LEU A 187 8.92 -11.60 11.45
CA LEU A 187 8.42 -12.60 12.40
C LEU A 187 7.22 -13.38 11.85
N GLY A 188 6.32 -12.70 11.14
CA GLY A 188 5.18 -13.34 10.47
C GLY A 188 5.64 -14.30 9.36
N SER A 189 6.60 -13.88 8.52
CA SER A 189 7.14 -14.72 7.45
C SER A 189 7.90 -15.92 8.01
N GLN A 190 8.70 -15.70 9.07
CA GLN A 190 9.49 -16.75 9.73
C GLN A 190 8.59 -17.79 10.36
N THR A 191 7.56 -17.36 11.10
CA THR A 191 6.61 -18.27 11.75
C THR A 191 5.85 -19.10 10.71
N TRP A 192 5.41 -18.47 9.62
CA TRP A 192 4.70 -19.15 8.55
C TRP A 192 5.58 -20.17 7.81
N LEU A 193 6.78 -19.76 7.38
CA LEU A 193 7.74 -20.64 6.70
C LEU A 193 8.11 -21.82 7.59
N TYR A 194 8.43 -21.56 8.87
CA TYR A 194 8.74 -22.61 9.82
C TYR A 194 7.58 -23.60 9.94
N GLY A 195 6.34 -23.11 10.14
CA GLY A 195 5.14 -23.93 10.20
C GLY A 195 4.94 -24.80 8.95
N ARG A 196 5.16 -24.24 7.76
CA ARG A 196 5.11 -25.00 6.49
C ARG A 196 6.21 -26.06 6.40
N LEU A 197 7.44 -25.74 6.80
CA LEU A 197 8.57 -26.69 6.79
C LEU A 197 8.36 -27.87 7.76
N ILE A 198 7.64 -27.68 8.86
CA ILE A 198 7.28 -28.77 9.78
C ILE A 198 5.95 -29.46 9.42
N GLY A 199 5.32 -29.10 8.29
CA GLY A 199 4.10 -29.74 7.81
C GLY A 199 2.85 -29.41 8.63
N ARG A 200 2.79 -28.22 9.24
CA ARG A 200 1.57 -27.76 9.94
C ARG A 200 0.59 -27.16 8.94
N ASP A 201 -0.64 -27.66 8.96
CA ASP A 201 -1.74 -27.12 8.15
C ASP A 201 -2.30 -25.82 8.74
N LEU A 202 -2.33 -25.71 10.07
CA LEU A 202 -2.70 -24.52 10.83
C LEU A 202 -1.52 -24.04 11.64
N ILE A 203 -1.19 -22.76 11.49
CA ILE A 203 -0.10 -22.09 12.18
C ILE A 203 -0.73 -21.16 13.22
N ASP A 204 -0.75 -21.61 14.46
CA ASP A 204 -1.44 -20.97 15.60
C ASP A 204 -0.48 -20.56 16.73
N PHE A 205 0.83 -20.59 16.46
CA PHE A 205 1.89 -20.35 17.44
C PHE A 205 2.71 -19.09 17.12
N TRP A 206 3.53 -18.67 18.09
CA TRP A 206 4.38 -17.47 18.01
C TRP A 206 3.62 -16.23 17.56
N MET A 207 4.05 -15.58 16.47
CA MET A 207 3.42 -14.35 15.99
C MET A 207 1.96 -14.59 15.58
N TYR A 208 1.65 -15.80 15.07
CA TYR A 208 0.29 -16.19 14.71
C TYR A 208 -0.62 -16.38 15.93
N ARG A 209 -0.10 -16.44 17.15
CA ARG A 209 -0.93 -16.45 18.37
C ARG A 209 -1.53 -15.07 18.68
N TYR A 210 -0.91 -13.99 18.17
CA TYR A 210 -1.31 -12.62 18.48
C TYR A 210 -2.00 -11.92 17.32
N SER A 211 -1.90 -12.48 16.12
CA SER A 211 -2.45 -11.93 14.88
C SER A 211 -2.62 -13.08 13.90
N ARG A 212 -3.79 -13.24 13.27
CA ARG A 212 -3.99 -14.30 12.26
C ARG A 212 -3.27 -14.01 10.94
N HIS A 213 -3.02 -12.73 10.65
CA HIS A 213 -2.31 -12.30 9.45
C HIS A 213 -1.16 -11.32 9.74
N PRO A 214 -0.10 -11.76 10.44
CA PRO A 214 0.99 -10.88 10.84
C PRO A 214 1.80 -10.37 9.64
N GLN A 215 1.91 -11.13 8.56
CA GLN A 215 2.61 -10.69 7.34
C GLN A 215 1.89 -9.52 6.67
N TYR A 216 0.58 -9.65 6.47
CA TYR A 216 -0.26 -8.59 5.92
C TYR A 216 -0.25 -7.35 6.82
N LEU A 217 -0.33 -7.53 8.14
CA LEU A 217 -0.19 -6.44 9.09
C LEU A 217 1.17 -5.74 8.96
N GLY A 218 2.26 -6.50 8.86
CA GLY A 218 3.61 -5.96 8.67
C GLY A 218 3.72 -5.10 7.41
N LEU A 219 3.17 -5.59 6.29
CA LEU A 219 3.11 -4.84 5.03
C LEU A 219 2.27 -3.55 5.14
N LEU A 220 1.11 -3.60 5.81
CA LEU A 220 0.26 -2.42 6.02
C LEU A 220 0.96 -1.36 6.88
N ILE A 221 1.55 -1.76 8.02
CA ILE A 221 2.27 -0.83 8.91
C ILE A 221 3.47 -0.21 8.19
N TRP A 222 4.27 -1.05 7.52
CA TRP A 222 5.46 -0.61 6.81
C TRP A 222 5.12 0.36 5.68
N SER A 223 4.15 0.01 4.84
CA SER A 223 3.75 0.87 3.72
C SER A 223 3.02 2.14 4.16
N TYR A 224 2.30 2.10 5.28
CA TYR A 224 1.74 3.31 5.89
C TYR A 224 2.85 4.27 6.34
N GLY A 225 3.96 3.75 6.86
CA GLY A 225 5.16 4.56 7.12
C GLY A 225 5.63 5.32 5.87
N LEU A 226 5.70 4.65 4.72
CA LEU A 226 6.06 5.30 3.46
C LEU A 226 5.06 6.38 3.04
N LEU A 227 3.76 6.15 3.25
CA LEU A 227 2.72 7.14 2.99
C LEU A 227 2.91 8.40 3.87
N ILE A 228 3.22 8.23 5.16
CA ILE A 228 3.52 9.35 6.07
C ILE A 228 4.79 10.10 5.64
N TYR A 229 5.82 9.37 5.20
CA TYR A 229 7.05 9.98 4.70
C TYR A 229 6.75 10.91 3.53
N ASP A 230 6.00 10.45 2.54
CA ASP A 230 5.69 11.21 1.34
C ASP A 230 4.92 12.52 1.65
N ARG A 231 3.90 12.46 2.53
CA ARG A 231 3.07 13.64 2.83
C ARG A 231 3.71 14.64 3.80
N PHE A 232 4.43 14.16 4.83
CA PHE A 232 4.81 15.00 5.97
C PHE A 232 6.32 15.25 6.11
N ILE A 233 7.16 14.40 5.50
CA ILE A 233 8.63 14.49 5.65
C ILE A 233 9.27 14.90 4.33
N PHE A 234 8.82 14.29 3.24
CA PHE A 234 9.32 14.56 1.91
C PHE A 234 8.94 15.98 1.51
N THR A 235 9.95 16.75 1.13
CA THR A 235 9.78 18.08 0.57
C THR A 235 10.30 18.04 -0.85
N PRO A 236 9.44 18.22 -1.86
CA PRO A 236 9.92 18.34 -3.22
C PRO A 236 10.91 19.51 -3.31
N VAL A 237 11.89 19.36 -4.20
CA VAL A 237 12.82 20.45 -4.49
C VAL A 237 12.03 21.62 -5.10
N ARG A 238 12.44 22.87 -4.81
CA ARG A 238 11.73 24.11 -5.16
C ARG A 238 11.11 24.06 -6.57
N GLY A 239 9.77 24.20 -6.64
CA GLY A 239 9.00 24.19 -7.89
C GLY A 239 8.33 22.85 -8.22
N GLY A 240 8.74 21.74 -7.60
CA GLY A 240 8.07 20.46 -7.74
C GLY A 240 6.82 20.35 -6.84
N TYR A 241 5.73 19.80 -7.38
CA TYR A 241 4.54 19.39 -6.61
C TYR A 241 4.24 17.93 -6.89
N TYR A 242 4.06 17.14 -5.83
CA TYR A 242 3.70 15.73 -5.90
C TYR A 242 2.50 15.49 -4.97
N PRO A 243 1.30 15.20 -5.50
CA PRO A 243 0.18 14.84 -4.66
C PRO A 243 0.49 13.51 -3.97
N ALA A 244 0.19 13.44 -2.68
CA ALA A 244 0.46 12.25 -1.91
C ALA A 244 -0.44 11.09 -2.38
N PRO A 245 0.08 9.86 -2.54
CA PRO A 245 -0.65 8.77 -3.18
C PRO A 245 -1.61 8.06 -2.22
N SER A 246 -2.54 8.80 -1.59
CA SER A 246 -3.47 8.24 -0.60
C SER A 246 -4.46 7.24 -1.21
N LEU A 247 -4.96 7.50 -2.42
CA LEU A 247 -5.83 6.56 -3.14
C LEU A 247 -5.09 5.27 -3.56
N PRO A 248 -3.90 5.32 -4.21
CA PRO A 248 -3.11 4.12 -4.47
C PRO A 248 -2.81 3.30 -3.21
N TRP A 249 -2.48 3.96 -2.10
CA TRP A 249 -2.24 3.27 -0.82
C TRP A 249 -3.52 2.61 -0.30
N LEU A 250 -4.67 3.30 -0.37
CA LEU A 250 -5.96 2.74 0.02
C LEU A 250 -6.28 1.47 -0.79
N ILE A 251 -6.12 1.51 -2.11
CA ILE A 251 -6.38 0.36 -2.99
C ILE A 251 -5.49 -0.82 -2.60
N MET A 252 -4.20 -0.57 -2.37
CA MET A 252 -3.26 -1.60 -1.90
C MET A 252 -3.69 -2.16 -0.52
N ALA A 253 -4.04 -1.30 0.43
CA ALA A 253 -4.45 -1.72 1.77
C ALA A 253 -5.74 -2.58 1.73
N LEU A 254 -6.71 -2.18 0.91
CA LEU A 254 -7.92 -2.95 0.66
C LEU A 254 -7.62 -4.28 -0.04
N THR A 255 -6.69 -4.32 -0.99
CA THR A 255 -6.29 -5.55 -1.69
C THR A 255 -5.63 -6.56 -0.75
N ILE A 256 -4.74 -6.08 0.14
CA ILE A 256 -4.14 -6.90 1.19
C ILE A 256 -5.22 -7.43 2.14
N THR A 257 -6.16 -6.56 2.54
CA THR A 257 -7.28 -6.95 3.40
C THR A 257 -8.21 -7.96 2.71
N ALA A 258 -8.48 -7.78 1.42
CA ALA A 258 -9.26 -8.72 0.60
C ALA A 258 -8.63 -10.11 0.60
N SER A 259 -7.31 -10.14 0.36
CA SER A 259 -6.53 -11.38 0.32
C SER A 259 -6.59 -12.11 1.66
N ALA A 260 -6.46 -11.37 2.76
CA ALA A 260 -6.60 -11.91 4.11
C ALA A 260 -8.00 -12.49 4.38
N LEU A 261 -9.06 -11.78 4.00
CA LEU A 261 -10.45 -12.23 4.17
C LEU A 261 -10.75 -13.47 3.31
N MET A 262 -10.24 -13.52 2.09
CA MET A 262 -10.38 -14.69 1.21
C MET A 262 -9.62 -15.90 1.76
N GLU A 263 -8.43 -15.68 2.32
CA GLU A 263 -7.65 -16.73 3.00
C GLU A 263 -8.42 -17.27 4.23
N GLU A 264 -9.11 -16.42 5.01
CA GLU A 264 -9.96 -16.90 6.10
C GLU A 264 -11.12 -17.75 5.61
N ALA A 265 -11.78 -17.35 4.52
CA ALA A 265 -12.88 -18.12 3.95
C ALA A 265 -12.41 -19.51 3.50
N GLU A 266 -11.26 -19.58 2.82
CA GLU A 266 -10.63 -20.83 2.40
C GLU A 266 -10.21 -21.70 3.61
N MET A 267 -9.66 -21.09 4.65
CA MET A 267 -9.24 -21.82 5.86
C MET A 267 -10.43 -22.34 6.66
N ARG A 268 -11.55 -21.61 6.70
CA ARG A 268 -12.81 -22.10 7.28
C ARG A 268 -13.35 -23.30 6.51
N GLU A 269 -13.32 -23.26 5.19
CA GLU A 269 -13.75 -24.38 4.35
C GLU A 269 -12.86 -25.62 4.57
N LYS A 270 -11.54 -25.44 4.60
CA LYS A 270 -10.57 -26.54 4.71
C LYS A 270 -10.47 -27.14 6.10
N LEU A 271 -10.48 -26.32 7.15
CA LEU A 271 -10.18 -26.75 8.52
C LEU A 271 -11.41 -26.74 9.44
N GLY A 272 -12.54 -26.20 8.99
CA GLY A 272 -13.81 -26.20 9.72
C GLY A 272 -13.68 -25.64 11.14
N GLY A 273 -14.21 -26.39 12.11
CA GLY A 273 -14.26 -25.98 13.52
C GLY A 273 -12.91 -25.62 14.13
N ARG A 274 -11.81 -26.27 13.72
CA ARG A 274 -10.46 -25.97 14.24
C ARG A 274 -10.04 -24.53 13.93
N TYR A 275 -10.37 -24.03 12.74
CA TYR A 275 -10.06 -22.65 12.38
C TYR A 275 -11.00 -21.67 13.07
N VAL A 276 -12.26 -22.05 13.28
CA VAL A 276 -13.23 -21.22 14.04
C VAL A 276 -12.79 -21.02 15.49
N GLU A 277 -12.28 -22.06 16.16
CA GLU A 277 -11.71 -21.95 17.52
C GLU A 277 -10.48 -21.03 17.56
N TYR A 278 -9.60 -21.15 16.56
CA TYR A 278 -8.45 -20.26 16.43
C TYR A 278 -8.87 -18.80 16.17
N GLN A 279 -9.88 -18.60 15.32
CA GLN A 279 -10.46 -17.29 15.02
C GLN A 279 -11.10 -16.63 16.25
N ALA A 280 -11.72 -17.43 17.13
CA ALA A 280 -12.30 -16.92 18.38
C ALA A 280 -11.25 -16.49 19.41
N SER A 281 -10.05 -17.09 19.38
CA SER A 281 -9.00 -16.88 20.37
C SER A 281 -7.90 -15.90 19.94
N THR A 282 -7.75 -15.67 18.63
CA THR A 282 -6.69 -14.83 18.05
C THR A 282 -7.32 -13.72 17.23
N PRO A 283 -6.90 -12.45 17.30
CA PRO A 283 -7.48 -11.36 16.51
C PRO A 283 -7.05 -11.41 15.03
N PHE A 284 -7.85 -10.82 14.13
CA PHE A 284 -7.62 -10.84 12.68
C PHE A 284 -6.24 -10.30 12.28
N MET A 285 -5.94 -9.04 12.64
CA MET A 285 -4.64 -8.42 12.42
C MET A 285 -4.14 -7.75 13.70
N LEU A 286 -4.91 -6.78 14.22
CA LEU A 286 -4.57 -6.05 15.44
C LEU A 286 -5.44 -6.51 16.62
N PRO A 287 -4.89 -6.58 17.85
CA PRO A 287 -5.65 -6.78 19.07
C PRO A 287 -6.43 -5.50 19.41
N LEU A 288 -7.57 -5.32 18.76
CA LEU A 288 -8.45 -4.16 18.98
C LEU A 288 -9.39 -4.40 20.16
N SER A 289 -9.82 -3.31 20.83
CA SER A 289 -10.87 -3.41 21.84
C SER A 289 -12.17 -3.91 21.21
N ARG A 290 -13.02 -4.57 22.00
CA ARG A 290 -14.31 -5.12 21.51
C ARG A 290 -15.18 -4.06 20.83
N GLN A 291 -15.15 -2.83 21.33
CA GLN A 291 -15.89 -1.71 20.75
C GLN A 291 -15.41 -1.39 19.34
N VAL A 292 -14.10 -1.21 19.15
CA VAL A 292 -13.53 -0.90 17.83
C VAL A 292 -13.76 -2.05 16.86
N SER A 293 -13.57 -3.30 17.31
CA SER A 293 -13.86 -4.48 16.48
C SER A 293 -15.33 -4.52 16.05
N ASN A 294 -16.27 -4.14 16.92
CA ASN A 294 -17.69 -4.08 16.59
C ASN A 294 -18.00 -3.00 15.55
N TRP A 295 -17.38 -1.81 15.65
CA TRP A 295 -17.53 -0.75 14.67
C TRP A 295 -16.99 -1.14 13.28
N ILE A 296 -15.82 -1.78 13.23
CA ILE A 296 -15.25 -2.30 11.97
C ILE A 296 -16.08 -3.47 11.42
N GLY A 297 -16.68 -4.29 12.28
CA GLY A 297 -17.58 -5.36 11.84
C GLY A 297 -18.98 -4.89 11.44
N PHE A 298 -19.32 -3.62 11.66
CA PHE A 298 -20.67 -3.11 11.45
C PHE A 298 -21.11 -3.10 9.98
N PRO A 299 -20.29 -2.62 9.01
CA PRO A 299 -20.66 -2.67 7.60
C PRO A 299 -20.95 -4.09 7.10
N SER A 300 -20.14 -5.08 7.51
CA SER A 300 -20.38 -6.49 7.18
C SER A 300 -21.74 -6.95 7.70
N ARG A 301 -22.07 -6.65 8.96
CA ARG A 301 -23.35 -7.04 9.57
C ARG A 301 -24.55 -6.39 8.90
N ILE A 302 -24.41 -5.17 8.37
CA ILE A 302 -25.50 -4.51 7.62
C ILE A 302 -25.62 -5.05 6.20
N LEU A 303 -24.51 -5.09 5.46
CA LEU A 303 -24.53 -5.35 4.02
C LEU A 303 -24.75 -6.83 3.70
N ILE A 304 -24.08 -7.73 4.44
CA ILE A 304 -24.11 -9.17 4.18
C ILE A 304 -24.83 -9.98 5.27
N LYS A 305 -25.26 -9.34 6.36
CA LYS A 305 -25.93 -9.99 7.53
C LYS A 305 -25.09 -11.09 8.19
N LYS A 306 -23.76 -11.01 8.04
CA LYS A 306 -22.77 -11.92 8.62
C LYS A 306 -21.66 -11.09 9.27
N GLU A 307 -20.96 -11.68 10.23
CA GLU A 307 -19.79 -11.03 10.85
C GLU A 307 -18.60 -10.95 9.88
N TRP A 308 -18.44 -11.95 9.02
CA TRP A 308 -17.29 -12.08 8.12
C TRP A 308 -17.77 -12.49 6.72
N PRO A 309 -17.16 -11.96 5.64
CA PRO A 309 -17.42 -12.43 4.30
C PRO A 309 -16.89 -13.86 4.11
N GLU A 310 -17.63 -14.65 3.36
CA GLU A 310 -17.32 -16.05 3.01
C GLU A 310 -17.07 -16.21 1.51
N THR A 311 -17.49 -15.24 0.70
CA THR A 311 -17.31 -15.27 -0.76
C THR A 311 -16.58 -14.03 -1.26
N GLY A 312 -15.84 -14.16 -2.37
CA GLY A 312 -15.16 -13.01 -2.99
C GLY A 312 -16.11 -11.88 -3.38
N ARG A 313 -17.39 -12.16 -3.66
CA ARG A 313 -18.42 -11.14 -3.93
C ARG A 313 -18.77 -10.34 -2.67
N GLU A 314 -18.94 -11.02 -1.53
CA GLU A 314 -19.18 -10.38 -0.24
C GLU A 314 -17.97 -9.54 0.18
N THR A 315 -16.75 -10.06 0.00
CA THR A 315 -15.50 -9.33 0.24
C THR A 315 -15.43 -8.07 -0.62
N LEU A 316 -15.69 -8.18 -1.93
CA LEU A 316 -15.68 -7.02 -2.84
C LEU A 316 -16.71 -5.97 -2.41
N LEU A 317 -17.94 -6.38 -2.09
CA LEU A 317 -19.00 -5.47 -1.63
C LEU A 317 -18.59 -4.67 -0.40
N ILE A 318 -18.02 -5.34 0.61
CA ILE A 318 -17.55 -4.70 1.85
C ILE A 318 -16.42 -3.71 1.54
N LEU A 319 -15.45 -4.10 0.69
CA LEU A 319 -14.33 -3.24 0.35
C LEU A 319 -14.75 -2.04 -0.50
N THR A 320 -15.70 -2.20 -1.43
CA THR A 320 -16.29 -1.09 -2.18
C THR A 320 -17.00 -0.13 -1.24
N PHE A 321 -17.75 -0.64 -0.26
CA PHE A 321 -18.37 0.21 0.76
C PHE A 321 -17.32 0.98 1.56
N TYR A 322 -16.26 0.32 2.04
CA TYR A 322 -15.17 1.01 2.74
C TYR A 322 -14.46 2.05 1.88
N THR A 323 -14.26 1.76 0.60
CA THR A 323 -13.70 2.71 -0.36
C THR A 323 -14.57 3.95 -0.46
N ALA A 324 -15.87 3.76 -0.70
CA ALA A 324 -16.83 4.85 -0.80
C ALA A 324 -16.94 5.65 0.50
N LEU A 325 -16.88 4.98 1.66
CA LEU A 325 -16.88 5.62 2.97
C LEU A 325 -15.64 6.49 3.18
N ILE A 326 -14.44 5.95 2.92
CA ILE A 326 -13.17 6.69 3.11
C ILE A 326 -13.09 7.87 2.15
N ILE A 327 -13.48 7.68 0.89
CA ILE A 327 -13.57 8.77 -0.10
C ILE A 327 -14.60 9.82 0.35
N GLY A 328 -15.78 9.39 0.78
CA GLY A 328 -16.84 10.29 1.26
C GLY A 328 -16.41 11.11 2.47
N VAL A 329 -15.72 10.49 3.44
CA VAL A 329 -15.15 11.19 4.60
C VAL A 329 -14.05 12.17 4.16
N SER A 330 -13.21 11.79 3.20
CA SER A 330 -12.17 12.67 2.65
C SER A 330 -12.78 13.91 2.01
N ALA A 331 -13.85 13.75 1.22
CA ALA A 331 -14.60 14.85 0.61
C ALA A 331 -15.31 15.76 1.63
N LEU A 332 -15.64 15.25 2.83
CA LEU A 332 -16.19 16.08 3.92
C LEU A 332 -15.11 16.90 4.64
N ILE A 333 -13.89 16.35 4.76
CA ILE A 333 -12.75 17.03 5.39
C ILE A 333 -12.18 18.10 4.45
N HIS A 334 -12.20 17.83 3.14
CA HIS A 334 -11.79 18.74 2.08
C HIS A 334 -12.99 18.99 1.16
N PRO A 335 -13.93 19.90 1.49
CA PRO A 335 -15.03 20.21 0.60
C PRO A 335 -14.46 20.75 -0.72
N PRO A 336 -14.94 20.26 -1.88
CA PRO A 336 -14.57 20.85 -3.16
C PRO A 336 -14.98 22.32 -3.15
N HIS A 337 -14.04 23.22 -3.40
CA HIS A 337 -14.30 24.66 -3.47
C HIS A 337 -14.92 25.06 -4.82
#